data_AF-A0A850ENW1-F1
#
_entry.id   AF-A0A850ENW1-F1
#
_cell.length_a   1.000
_cell.length_b   1.000
_cell.length_c   1.000
_cell.angle_alpha   90.00
_cell.angle_beta   90.00
_cell.angle_gamma   90.00
#
_symmetry.space_group_name_H-M   'P 1'
#
loop_
_entity.id
_entity.type
_entity.pdbx_description
1 polymer ?
#
loop_
_entity_poly.entity_id
_entity_poly.type
_entity_poly.pdbx_seq_one_letter_code
_entity_poly.pdbx_strand_id
1 'polypeptide(L)'
;MEIYFLGTNAGVPTLQRNVTSIALRLMEERRSFWMFDCGEGTQHQVLRSPLRLGKLEKIFITHLHGDHLFGLPGLISSRGYQGGTAPLTVYGPPGLKDYLEISLSVSQSRIPYKLEIVEHTGGVVFEDASFRVEAGLLEHRIDSYGYRVTEKDSPGSLNTERLLGYGLKPGPLYGKLKKGEAVTTPDGLVIQPADVVNEPKRGRIVTVLGDTRPCEEALRLSQDADLMIHEATFAHDLAEMAHQYHHSTARQAAETARDAGARSLLLTHFSSRYISFDELAPLQEEAQAVFPETLLAEEFSTFPVFRRAPGK
;
A
#
# COMPACT_ATOMS: atom_id res chain seq x y z
N MET A 1 -7.62 1.31 -7.06
CA MET A 1 -6.60 1.33 -5.98
C MET A 1 -7.27 1.71 -4.68
N GLU A 2 -7.23 0.80 -3.72
CA GLU A 2 -7.85 0.97 -2.40
C GLU A 2 -6.96 0.30 -1.36
N ILE A 3 -6.97 0.82 -0.13
CA ILE A 3 -6.38 0.17 1.04
C ILE A 3 -7.47 -0.61 1.78
N TYR A 4 -7.11 -1.77 2.28
CA TYR A 4 -7.97 -2.62 3.11
C TYR A 4 -7.16 -3.15 4.28
N PHE A 5 -7.57 -2.85 5.50
CA PHE A 5 -6.86 -3.32 6.69
C PHE A 5 -7.37 -4.70 7.11
N LEU A 6 -6.44 -5.64 7.29
CA LEU A 6 -6.71 -6.96 7.84
C LEU A 6 -6.31 -7.02 9.32
N GLY A 7 -5.39 -6.17 9.76
CA GLY A 7 -4.99 -6.07 11.16
C GLY A 7 -4.38 -4.71 11.45
N THR A 8 -4.67 -4.18 12.63
CA THR A 8 -4.36 -2.79 13.02
C THR A 8 -3.76 -2.67 14.42
N ASN A 9 -3.51 -3.78 15.12
CA ASN A 9 -3.01 -3.78 16.50
C ASN A 9 -1.50 -4.00 16.57
N ALA A 10 -0.86 -3.36 17.55
CA ALA A 10 0.58 -3.48 17.79
C ALA A 10 0.94 -4.67 18.68
N GLY A 11 2.01 -5.37 18.34
CA GLY A 11 2.70 -6.37 19.16
C GLY A 11 1.99 -7.71 19.32
N VAL A 12 0.70 -7.71 19.67
CA VAL A 12 -0.10 -8.91 19.95
C VAL A 12 -1.53 -8.74 19.46
N PRO A 13 -2.26 -9.83 19.12
CA PRO A 13 -3.67 -9.72 18.80
C PRO A 13 -4.50 -9.44 20.05
N THR A 14 -5.65 -8.79 19.87
CA THR A 14 -6.69 -8.59 20.88
C THR A 14 -7.99 -9.23 20.42
N LEU A 15 -9.03 -9.21 21.26
CA LEU A 15 -10.36 -9.68 20.84
C LEU A 15 -10.96 -8.81 19.73
N GLN A 16 -10.57 -7.54 19.66
CA GLN A 16 -11.13 -6.53 18.77
C GLN A 16 -10.30 -6.33 17.49
N ARG A 17 -8.98 -6.43 17.60
CA ARG A 17 -8.03 -6.13 16.51
C ARG A 17 -6.90 -7.16 16.44
N ASN A 18 -6.63 -7.66 15.23
CA ASN A 18 -5.50 -8.51 14.90
C ASN A 18 -4.21 -7.69 14.70
N VAL A 19 -3.07 -8.38 14.71
CA VAL A 19 -1.75 -7.82 14.37
C VAL A 19 -1.63 -7.43 12.89
N THR A 20 -0.66 -6.57 12.59
CA THR A 20 -0.48 -5.83 11.34
C THR A 20 -0.61 -6.68 10.08
N SER A 21 -1.55 -6.29 9.22
CA SER A 21 -1.54 -6.64 7.80
C SER A 21 -2.43 -5.69 7.00
N ILE A 22 -1.89 -5.16 5.91
CA ILE A 22 -2.53 -4.15 5.08
C ILE A 22 -2.56 -4.64 3.63
N ALA A 23 -3.71 -4.60 2.98
CA ALA A 23 -3.84 -4.96 1.57
C ALA A 23 -4.04 -3.73 0.69
N LEU A 24 -3.14 -3.56 -0.29
CA LEU A 24 -3.31 -2.62 -1.40
C LEU A 24 -4.02 -3.33 -2.55
N ARG A 25 -5.31 -3.06 -2.71
CA ARG A 25 -6.17 -3.64 -3.75
C ARG A 25 -5.96 -2.93 -5.07
N LEU A 26 -5.48 -3.68 -6.07
CA LEU A 26 -5.15 -3.21 -7.42
C LEU A 26 -6.03 -3.93 -8.45
N MET A 27 -7.34 -4.02 -8.17
CA MET A 27 -8.25 -4.84 -8.98
C MET A 27 -8.43 -4.30 -10.41
N GLU A 28 -8.51 -2.98 -10.56
CA GLU A 28 -8.60 -2.33 -11.88
C GLU A 28 -7.24 -2.26 -12.58
N GLU A 29 -6.18 -2.06 -11.79
CA GLU A 29 -4.84 -1.80 -12.29
C GLU A 29 -4.10 -3.08 -12.69
N ARG A 30 -4.26 -4.15 -11.90
CA ARG A 30 -3.48 -5.40 -12.02
C ARG A 30 -4.31 -6.68 -11.87
N ARG A 31 -5.60 -6.57 -11.52
CA ARG A 31 -6.48 -7.71 -11.16
C ARG A 31 -5.89 -8.56 -10.02
N SER A 32 -5.15 -7.92 -9.14
CA SER A 32 -4.44 -8.52 -8.01
C SER A 32 -4.54 -7.60 -6.78
N PHE A 33 -3.93 -8.03 -5.67
CA PHE A 33 -3.62 -7.14 -4.56
C PHE A 33 -2.21 -7.43 -4.05
N TRP A 34 -1.63 -6.42 -3.42
CA TRP A 34 -0.37 -6.53 -2.70
C TRP A 34 -0.64 -6.43 -1.21
N MET A 35 0.24 -7.01 -0.41
CA MET A 35 0.13 -7.03 1.04
C MET A 35 1.37 -6.37 1.66
N PHE A 36 1.17 -5.55 2.67
CA PHE A 36 2.21 -4.98 3.51
C PHE A 36 2.03 -5.56 4.90
N ASP A 37 3.06 -6.27 5.34
CA ASP A 37 3.08 -7.12 6.53
C ASP A 37 2.03 -8.25 6.55
N CYS A 38 2.37 -9.31 7.26
CA CYS A 38 1.58 -10.52 7.36
C CYS A 38 1.77 -11.11 8.77
N GLY A 39 1.30 -10.39 9.77
CA GLY A 39 1.24 -10.87 11.15
C GLY A 39 0.43 -12.15 11.31
N GLU A 40 0.62 -12.83 12.44
CA GLU A 40 -0.17 -14.02 12.78
C GLU A 40 -1.67 -13.76 12.62
N GLY A 41 -2.42 -14.77 12.16
CA GLY A 41 -3.85 -14.61 11.94
C GLY A 41 -4.25 -13.94 10.62
N THR A 42 -3.32 -13.34 9.86
CA THR A 42 -3.63 -12.65 8.59
C THR A 42 -4.47 -13.50 7.62
N GLN A 43 -4.13 -14.79 7.44
CA GLN A 43 -4.93 -15.67 6.59
C GLN A 43 -6.37 -15.87 7.08
N HIS A 44 -6.62 -15.84 8.40
CA HIS A 44 -7.95 -15.93 8.99
C HIS A 44 -8.73 -14.63 8.74
N GLN A 45 -8.05 -13.48 8.84
CA GLN A 45 -8.64 -12.20 8.48
C GLN A 45 -8.99 -12.15 6.99
N VAL A 46 -8.16 -12.74 6.11
CA VAL A 46 -8.48 -12.87 4.68
C VAL A 46 -9.77 -13.68 4.46
N LEU A 47 -10.03 -14.75 5.22
CA LEU A 47 -11.27 -15.54 5.11
C LEU A 47 -12.53 -14.71 5.38
N ARG A 48 -12.42 -13.69 6.23
CA ARG A 48 -13.51 -12.77 6.61
C ARG A 48 -13.61 -11.55 5.68
N SER A 49 -12.74 -11.47 4.68
CA SER A 49 -12.59 -10.31 3.80
C SER A 49 -13.08 -10.62 2.36
N PRO A 50 -13.24 -9.60 1.50
CA PRO A 50 -13.48 -9.81 0.08
C PRO A 50 -12.22 -10.27 -0.68
N LEU A 51 -11.06 -10.33 -0.05
CA LEU A 51 -9.81 -10.75 -0.68
C LEU A 51 -9.82 -12.27 -0.96
N ARG A 52 -9.03 -12.67 -1.93
CA ARG A 52 -8.87 -14.08 -2.34
C ARG A 52 -7.39 -14.35 -2.51
N LEU A 53 -6.80 -15.27 -1.74
CA LEU A 53 -5.34 -15.49 -1.74
C LEU A 53 -4.76 -15.81 -3.13
N GLY A 54 -5.54 -16.42 -4.03
CA GLY A 54 -5.14 -16.63 -5.43
C GLY A 54 -4.90 -15.33 -6.24
N LYS A 55 -5.32 -14.17 -5.72
CA LYS A 55 -5.06 -12.83 -6.28
C LYS A 55 -3.91 -12.10 -5.60
N LEU A 56 -3.30 -12.68 -4.56
CA LEU A 56 -2.12 -12.13 -3.92
C LEU A 56 -0.92 -12.29 -4.86
N GLU A 57 -0.34 -11.16 -5.25
CA GLU A 57 0.78 -11.10 -6.20
C GLU A 57 2.11 -10.82 -5.49
N LYS A 58 2.09 -9.92 -4.50
CA LYS A 58 3.28 -9.45 -3.80
C LYS A 58 3.02 -9.25 -2.32
N ILE A 59 4.01 -9.56 -1.49
CA ILE A 59 4.03 -9.23 -0.07
C ILE A 59 5.29 -8.43 0.21
N PHE A 60 5.17 -7.35 0.97
CA PHE A 60 6.27 -6.50 1.43
C PHE A 60 6.29 -6.53 2.96
N ILE A 61 7.40 -6.95 3.54
CA ILE A 61 7.59 -7.08 4.99
C ILE A 61 8.43 -5.92 5.47
N THR A 62 7.88 -5.09 6.34
CA THR A 62 8.57 -3.91 6.87
C THR A 62 9.74 -4.32 7.75
N HIS A 63 9.54 -5.27 8.67
CA HIS A 63 10.56 -5.78 9.57
C HIS A 63 10.23 -7.19 10.08
N LEU A 64 11.19 -7.84 10.73
CA LEU A 64 11.09 -9.26 11.11
C LEU A 64 10.52 -9.51 12.52
N HIS A 65 9.77 -8.57 13.10
CA HIS A 65 8.99 -8.86 14.31
C HIS A 65 7.80 -9.78 14.01
N GLY A 66 7.40 -10.57 15.01
CA GLY A 66 6.45 -11.66 14.83
C GLY A 66 5.05 -11.21 14.42
N ASP A 67 4.60 -10.08 14.94
CA ASP A 67 3.34 -9.42 14.63
C ASP A 67 3.28 -8.83 13.21
N HIS A 68 4.39 -8.87 12.46
CA HIS A 68 4.45 -8.49 11.04
C HIS A 68 4.79 -9.67 10.12
N LEU A 69 5.26 -10.80 10.67
CA LEU A 69 5.88 -11.88 9.89
C LEU A 69 5.22 -13.26 10.09
N PHE A 70 4.72 -13.58 11.29
CA PHE A 70 4.40 -14.95 11.68
C PHE A 70 3.21 -15.58 10.92
N GLY A 71 2.41 -14.78 10.24
CA GLY A 71 1.34 -15.28 9.38
C GLY A 71 1.83 -15.84 8.05
N LEU A 72 3.05 -15.52 7.61
CA LEU A 72 3.54 -15.84 6.27
C LEU A 72 3.52 -17.34 5.93
N PRO A 73 4.09 -18.26 6.74
CA PRO A 73 4.17 -19.66 6.33
C PRO A 73 2.79 -20.28 6.11
N GLY A 74 1.87 -20.00 7.03
CA GLY A 74 0.47 -20.45 6.93
C GLY A 74 -0.25 -19.86 5.73
N LEU A 75 -0.10 -18.55 5.48
CA LEU A 75 -0.74 -17.87 4.35
C LEU A 75 -0.23 -18.41 3.00
N ILE A 76 1.07 -18.62 2.87
CA ILE A 76 1.72 -19.16 1.66
C ILE A 76 1.22 -20.57 1.36
N SER A 77 1.18 -21.44 2.37
CA SER A 77 0.64 -22.81 2.21
C SER A 77 -0.86 -22.78 1.85
N SER A 78 -1.67 -22.00 2.57
CA SER A 78 -3.11 -21.87 2.33
C SER A 78 -3.44 -21.35 0.92
N ARG A 79 -2.66 -20.40 0.40
CA ARG A 79 -2.79 -19.94 -0.99
C ARG A 79 -2.69 -21.08 -2.01
N GLY A 80 -1.78 -22.02 -1.77
CA GLY A 80 -1.61 -23.21 -2.62
C GLY A 80 -2.81 -24.15 -2.54
N TYR A 81 -3.29 -24.44 -1.33
CA TYR A 81 -4.47 -25.29 -1.11
C TYR A 81 -5.76 -24.71 -1.70
N GLN A 82 -5.85 -23.37 -1.81
CA GLN A 82 -6.97 -22.68 -2.45
C GLN A 82 -6.84 -22.58 -3.99
N GLY A 83 -5.90 -23.31 -4.59
CA GLY A 83 -5.73 -23.39 -6.05
C GLY A 83 -4.95 -22.21 -6.65
N GLY A 84 -4.26 -21.41 -5.84
CA GLY A 84 -3.38 -20.36 -6.34
C GLY A 84 -2.15 -20.95 -7.04
N THR A 85 -2.00 -20.69 -8.34
CA THR A 85 -0.86 -21.19 -9.16
C THR A 85 0.03 -20.08 -9.71
N ALA A 86 -0.44 -18.84 -9.70
CA ALA A 86 0.35 -17.69 -10.16
C ALA A 86 1.57 -17.47 -9.25
N PRO A 87 2.71 -16.97 -9.78
CA PRO A 87 3.87 -16.62 -8.97
C PRO A 87 3.54 -15.66 -7.83
N LEU A 88 4.27 -15.77 -6.72
CA LEU A 88 4.21 -14.87 -5.57
C LEU A 88 5.63 -14.37 -5.27
N THR A 89 5.80 -13.07 -5.11
CA THR A 89 7.08 -12.48 -4.66
C THR A 89 6.93 -11.90 -3.26
N VAL A 90 7.85 -12.22 -2.35
CA VAL A 90 7.91 -11.69 -0.99
C VAL A 90 9.18 -10.85 -0.86
N TYR A 91 9.03 -9.58 -0.51
CA TYR A 91 10.10 -8.62 -0.31
C TYR A 91 10.26 -8.35 1.18
N GLY A 92 11.48 -8.18 1.67
CA GLY A 92 11.71 -7.77 3.07
C GLY A 92 13.19 -7.70 3.45
N PRO A 93 13.49 -7.51 4.76
CA PRO A 93 14.85 -7.45 5.26
C PRO A 93 15.62 -8.78 5.14
N PRO A 94 16.96 -8.76 5.24
CA PRO A 94 17.76 -9.96 5.42
C PRO A 94 17.29 -10.80 6.61
N GLY A 95 17.15 -12.12 6.40
CA GLY A 95 16.60 -13.09 7.35
C GLY A 95 15.20 -13.59 6.97
N LEU A 96 14.49 -12.86 6.12
CA LEU A 96 13.18 -13.27 5.59
C LEU A 96 13.28 -14.60 4.83
N LYS A 97 14.34 -14.78 4.03
CA LYS A 97 14.53 -16.00 3.22
C LYS A 97 14.71 -17.22 4.10
N ASP A 98 15.62 -17.14 5.07
CA ASP A 98 15.87 -18.22 6.01
C ASP A 98 14.60 -18.58 6.80
N TYR A 99 13.86 -17.57 7.27
CA TYR A 99 12.59 -17.78 7.99
C TYR A 99 11.59 -18.60 7.16
N LEU A 100 11.38 -18.23 5.90
CA LEU A 100 10.44 -18.93 5.01
C LEU A 100 10.94 -20.31 4.60
N GLU A 101 12.22 -20.44 4.20
CA GLU A 101 12.79 -21.71 3.77
C GLU A 101 12.79 -22.74 4.91
N ILE A 102 13.18 -22.34 6.13
CA ILE A 102 13.13 -23.21 7.32
C ILE A 102 11.69 -23.60 7.63
N SER A 103 10.77 -22.64 7.70
CA SER A 103 9.37 -22.90 8.04
C SER A 103 8.70 -23.87 7.06
N LEU A 104 8.90 -23.67 5.76
CA LEU A 104 8.32 -24.53 4.72
C LEU A 104 9.01 -25.91 4.68
N SER A 105 10.33 -25.97 4.86
CA SER A 105 11.10 -27.21 4.84
C SER A 105 10.75 -28.12 6.02
N VAL A 106 10.78 -27.59 7.25
CA VAL A 106 10.49 -28.36 8.47
C VAL A 106 9.05 -28.86 8.50
N SER A 107 8.10 -28.05 8.00
CA SER A 107 6.69 -28.45 7.89
C SER A 107 6.40 -29.36 6.69
N GLN A 108 7.39 -29.63 5.83
CA GLN A 108 7.24 -30.36 4.56
C GLN A 108 6.15 -29.75 3.64
N SER A 109 5.97 -28.43 3.74
CA SER A 109 4.98 -27.70 2.95
C SER A 109 5.39 -27.68 1.48
N ARG A 110 4.48 -28.11 0.60
CA ARG A 110 4.68 -28.07 -0.85
C ARG A 110 3.75 -27.04 -1.47
N ILE A 111 4.32 -26.06 -2.15
CA ILE A 111 3.56 -25.00 -2.82
C ILE A 111 3.48 -25.26 -4.34
N PRO A 112 2.29 -25.13 -4.96
CA PRO A 112 2.09 -25.43 -6.39
C PRO A 112 2.42 -24.24 -7.31
N TYR A 113 3.21 -23.27 -6.85
CA TYR A 113 3.53 -22.05 -7.57
C TYR A 113 4.96 -21.59 -7.29
N LYS A 114 5.50 -20.74 -8.17
CA LYS A 114 6.81 -20.11 -7.97
C LYS A 114 6.73 -19.11 -6.81
N LEU A 115 7.48 -19.37 -5.75
CA LEU A 115 7.74 -18.41 -4.68
C LEU A 115 9.12 -17.78 -4.92
N GLU A 116 9.15 -16.45 -5.00
CA GLU A 116 10.38 -15.68 -5.11
C GLU A 116 10.54 -14.83 -3.84
N ILE A 117 11.70 -14.93 -3.20
CA ILE A 117 12.01 -14.17 -1.98
C ILE A 117 13.13 -13.20 -2.30
N VAL A 118 12.89 -11.92 -2.04
CA VAL A 118 13.80 -10.82 -2.36
C VAL A 118 14.13 -10.10 -1.06
N GLU A 119 15.34 -10.32 -0.57
CA GLU A 119 15.88 -9.57 0.55
C GLU A 119 16.48 -8.25 0.06
N HIS A 120 16.24 -7.16 0.77
CA HIS A 120 16.74 -5.83 0.41
C HIS A 120 17.20 -5.03 1.62
N THR A 121 18.04 -4.04 1.36
CA THR A 121 18.48 -3.03 2.34
C THR A 121 18.04 -1.61 2.00
N GLY A 122 17.00 -1.49 1.15
CA GLY A 122 16.45 -0.22 0.67
C GLY A 122 16.60 -0.03 -0.84
N GLY A 123 16.21 1.15 -1.33
CA GLY A 123 16.26 1.50 -2.76
C GLY A 123 15.04 1.02 -3.55
N VAL A 124 15.17 0.88 -4.87
CA VAL A 124 14.08 0.37 -5.72
C VAL A 124 14.00 -1.14 -5.57
N VAL A 125 12.91 -1.64 -4.98
CA VAL A 125 12.71 -3.08 -4.73
C VAL A 125 11.85 -3.75 -5.81
N PHE A 126 11.03 -2.96 -6.52
CA PHE A 126 10.23 -3.44 -7.63
C PHE A 126 9.95 -2.32 -8.63
N GLU A 127 10.04 -2.62 -9.92
CA GLU A 127 9.62 -1.71 -10.98
C GLU A 127 9.11 -2.48 -12.21
N ASP A 128 7.98 -2.03 -12.76
CA ASP A 128 7.48 -2.47 -14.06
C ASP A 128 6.93 -1.29 -14.88
N ALA A 129 6.18 -1.55 -15.94
CA ALA A 129 5.62 -0.51 -16.81
C ALA A 129 4.57 0.39 -16.12
N SER A 130 4.00 -0.06 -15.00
CA SER A 130 2.85 0.56 -14.32
C SER A 130 3.14 1.03 -12.90
N PHE A 131 4.09 0.40 -12.19
CA PHE A 131 4.41 0.72 -10.80
C PHE A 131 5.91 0.73 -10.54
N ARG A 132 6.30 1.54 -9.56
CA ARG A 132 7.63 1.57 -8.94
C ARG A 132 7.46 1.53 -7.43
N VAL A 133 8.21 0.67 -6.75
CA VAL A 133 8.20 0.54 -5.29
C VAL A 133 9.60 0.80 -4.77
N GLU A 134 9.71 1.77 -3.87
CA GLU A 134 10.94 2.12 -3.18
C GLU A 134 10.84 1.74 -1.71
N ALA A 135 11.92 1.20 -1.14
CA ALA A 135 12.07 0.95 0.27
C ALA A 135 13.09 1.92 0.89
N GLY A 136 12.84 2.38 2.10
CA GLY A 136 13.75 3.23 2.86
C GLY A 136 13.87 2.75 4.31
N LEU A 137 15.08 2.79 4.86
CA LEU A 137 15.37 2.34 6.22
C LEU A 137 14.81 3.33 7.25
N LEU A 138 13.98 2.82 8.15
CA LEU A 138 13.31 3.55 9.23
C LEU A 138 14.08 3.43 10.56
N GLU A 139 13.63 4.15 11.59
CA GLU A 139 14.27 4.12 12.91
C GLU A 139 13.49 3.23 13.87
N HIS A 140 13.86 1.94 13.93
CA HIS A 140 13.24 0.95 14.81
C HIS A 140 14.28 0.12 15.58
N ARG A 141 13.83 -0.79 16.46
CA ARG A 141 14.72 -1.67 17.27
C ARG A 141 15.56 -2.64 16.44
N ILE A 142 15.00 -3.07 15.31
CA ILE A 142 15.66 -3.85 14.26
C ILE A 142 15.49 -3.11 12.94
N ASP A 143 16.18 -3.54 11.88
CA ASP A 143 15.97 -3.01 10.54
C ASP A 143 14.48 -3.05 10.18
N SER A 144 13.91 -1.86 9.98
CA SER A 144 12.52 -1.64 9.57
C SER A 144 12.51 -0.76 8.34
N TYR A 145 11.60 -1.04 7.42
CA TYR A 145 11.51 -0.35 6.15
C TYR A 145 10.13 0.23 5.92
N GLY A 146 10.10 1.44 5.36
CA GLY A 146 8.91 2.03 4.77
C GLY A 146 8.90 1.78 3.27
N TYR A 147 7.71 1.65 2.69
CA TYR A 147 7.52 1.42 1.27
C TYR A 147 6.74 2.55 0.61
N ARG A 148 7.31 3.14 -0.43
CA ARG A 148 6.64 4.09 -1.32
C ARG A 148 6.22 3.39 -2.60
N VAL A 149 4.91 3.23 -2.81
CA VAL A 149 4.32 2.69 -4.03
C VAL A 149 3.88 3.84 -4.93
N THR A 150 4.53 3.96 -6.08
CA THR A 150 4.21 4.95 -7.10
C THR A 150 3.59 4.25 -8.31
N GLU A 151 2.31 4.53 -8.59
CA GLU A 151 1.73 4.28 -9.91
C GLU A 151 2.39 5.24 -10.90
N LYS A 152 2.81 4.74 -12.06
CA LYS A 152 3.39 5.58 -13.13
C LYS A 152 2.29 6.38 -13.82
N ASP A 153 2.65 7.57 -14.28
CA ASP A 153 1.74 8.43 -15.04
C ASP A 153 1.20 7.69 -16.26
N SER A 154 -0.07 7.95 -16.60
CA SER A 154 -0.72 7.36 -17.75
C SER A 154 -1.22 8.43 -18.71
N PRO A 155 -1.29 8.13 -20.02
CA PRO A 155 -1.87 9.05 -20.98
C PRO A 155 -3.29 9.44 -20.59
N GLY A 156 -3.68 10.67 -20.91
CA GLY A 156 -5.03 11.15 -20.68
C GLY A 156 -6.09 10.28 -21.34
N SER A 157 -7.32 10.34 -20.82
CA SER A 157 -8.44 9.71 -21.51
C SER A 157 -8.74 10.43 -22.81
N LEU A 158 -9.25 9.70 -23.79
CA LEU A 158 -9.84 10.31 -24.98
C LEU A 158 -11.07 11.11 -24.57
N ASN A 159 -11.16 12.33 -25.08
CA ASN A 159 -12.32 13.19 -24.99
C ASN A 159 -13.36 12.73 -26.03
N THR A 160 -14.29 11.88 -25.59
CA THR A 160 -15.31 11.31 -26.47
C THR A 160 -16.23 12.36 -27.08
N GLU A 161 -16.50 13.45 -26.38
CA GLU A 161 -17.33 14.55 -26.90
C GLU A 161 -16.64 15.26 -28.07
N ARG A 162 -15.35 15.59 -27.94
CA ARG A 162 -14.58 16.17 -29.05
C ARG A 162 -14.47 15.21 -30.23
N LEU A 163 -14.23 13.92 -29.97
CA LEU A 163 -14.16 12.90 -31.02
C LEU A 163 -15.49 12.76 -31.78
N LEU A 164 -16.62 12.77 -31.07
CA LEU A 164 -17.95 12.79 -31.69
C LEU A 164 -18.19 14.09 -32.47
N GLY A 165 -17.72 15.23 -31.97
CA GLY A 165 -17.75 16.51 -32.68
C GLY A 165 -16.98 16.50 -34.00
N TYR A 166 -15.90 15.72 -34.08
CA TYR A 166 -15.16 15.46 -35.32
C TYR A 166 -15.77 14.33 -36.18
N GLY A 167 -16.94 13.79 -35.83
CA GLY A 167 -17.59 12.72 -36.57
C GLY A 167 -16.92 11.34 -36.45
N LEU A 168 -15.92 11.19 -35.56
CA LEU A 168 -15.22 9.92 -35.36
C LEU A 168 -16.03 8.98 -34.47
N LYS A 169 -16.40 7.83 -35.03
CA LYS A 169 -17.02 6.72 -34.29
C LYS A 169 -15.98 5.93 -33.49
N PRO A 170 -16.36 5.32 -32.35
CA PRO A 170 -15.49 4.41 -31.61
C PRO A 170 -14.91 3.32 -32.52
N GLY A 171 -13.60 3.12 -32.48
CA GLY A 171 -12.93 2.16 -33.35
C GLY A 171 -11.40 2.27 -33.33
N PRO A 172 -10.69 1.63 -34.28
CA PRO A 172 -9.22 1.56 -34.30
C PRO A 172 -8.52 2.92 -34.29
N LEU A 173 -9.14 3.96 -34.85
CA LEU A 173 -8.59 5.33 -34.89
C LEU A 173 -8.45 5.94 -33.50
N TYR A 174 -9.31 5.58 -32.53
CA TYR A 174 -9.18 6.02 -31.14
C TYR A 174 -7.88 5.48 -30.53
N GLY A 175 -7.53 4.23 -30.84
CA GLY A 175 -6.30 3.61 -30.36
C GLY A 175 -5.04 4.31 -30.88
N LYS A 176 -5.05 4.75 -32.14
CA LYS A 176 -3.96 5.53 -32.75
C LYS A 176 -3.80 6.88 -32.06
N LEU A 177 -4.89 7.64 -31.92
CA LEU A 177 -4.90 8.92 -31.21
C LEU A 177 -4.38 8.77 -29.77
N LYS A 178 -4.81 7.73 -29.05
CA LYS A 178 -4.35 7.45 -27.69
C LYS A 178 -2.86 7.09 -27.59
N LYS A 179 -2.27 6.57 -28.67
CA LYS A 179 -0.83 6.28 -28.79
C LYS A 179 -0.02 7.50 -29.24
N GLY A 180 -0.65 8.65 -29.43
CA GLY A 180 0.03 9.85 -29.92
C GLY A 180 0.17 9.90 -31.45
N GLU A 181 -0.55 9.07 -32.20
CA GLU A 181 -0.55 9.09 -33.66
C GLU A 181 -1.71 9.96 -34.17
N ALA A 182 -1.42 10.89 -35.09
CA ALA A 182 -2.46 11.63 -35.79
C ALA A 182 -3.30 10.70 -36.67
N VAL A 183 -4.59 11.02 -36.82
CA VAL A 183 -5.49 10.25 -37.69
C VAL A 183 -6.17 11.16 -38.69
N THR A 184 -6.33 10.66 -39.91
CA THR A 184 -7.12 11.33 -40.94
C THR A 184 -8.50 10.72 -41.00
N THR A 185 -9.54 11.53 -40.93
CA THR A 185 -10.93 11.10 -41.08
C THR A 185 -11.23 10.77 -42.56
N PRO A 186 -12.33 10.05 -42.86
CA PRO A 186 -12.72 9.74 -44.24
C PRO A 186 -12.93 10.97 -45.14
N ASP A 187 -13.30 12.10 -44.55
CA ASP A 187 -13.47 13.41 -45.20
C ASP A 187 -12.17 14.24 -45.30
N GLY A 188 -11.03 13.67 -44.89
CA GLY A 188 -9.70 14.26 -45.08
C GLY A 188 -9.22 15.18 -43.95
N LEU A 189 -10.00 15.36 -42.88
CA LEU A 189 -9.58 16.12 -41.71
C LEU A 189 -8.50 15.37 -40.93
N VAL A 190 -7.38 16.03 -40.64
CA VAL A 190 -6.33 15.50 -39.78
C VAL A 190 -6.61 15.91 -38.33
N ILE A 191 -6.75 14.93 -37.44
CA ILE A 191 -6.99 15.12 -36.02
C ILE A 191 -5.70 14.78 -35.27
N GLN A 192 -5.20 15.73 -34.51
CA GLN A 192 -4.02 15.52 -33.67
C GLN A 192 -4.43 14.94 -32.32
N PRO A 193 -3.59 14.10 -31.68
CA PRO A 193 -3.84 13.62 -30.32
C PRO A 193 -4.10 14.76 -29.32
N ALA A 194 -3.36 15.87 -29.43
CA ALA A 194 -3.52 17.03 -28.55
C ALA A 194 -4.92 17.67 -28.61
N ASP A 195 -5.67 17.47 -29.70
CA ASP A 195 -7.01 18.02 -29.86
C ASP A 195 -8.04 17.22 -29.05
N VAL A 196 -7.78 15.93 -28.82
CA VAL A 196 -8.79 14.94 -28.38
C VAL A 196 -8.35 14.07 -27.20
N VAL A 197 -7.11 14.15 -26.76
CA VAL A 197 -6.62 13.47 -25.56
C VAL A 197 -6.59 14.50 -24.42
N ASN A 198 -7.25 14.18 -23.31
CA ASN A 198 -7.22 15.02 -22.11
C ASN A 198 -5.80 15.04 -21.51
N GLU A 199 -5.59 15.86 -20.48
CA GLU A 199 -4.30 15.92 -19.79
C GLU A 199 -3.88 14.54 -19.23
N PRO A 200 -2.56 14.26 -19.19
CA PRO A 200 -2.04 13.05 -18.56
C PRO A 200 -2.56 12.86 -17.14
N LYS A 201 -2.83 11.62 -16.79
CA LYS A 201 -3.26 11.28 -15.43
C LYS A 201 -2.01 11.00 -14.61
N ARG A 202 -1.72 11.89 -13.68
CA ARG A 202 -0.69 11.66 -12.67
C ARG A 202 -1.02 10.37 -11.91
N GLY A 203 -0.02 9.51 -11.77
CA GLY A 203 -0.15 8.27 -11.00
C GLY A 203 -0.27 8.55 -9.51
N ARG A 204 -0.99 7.67 -8.81
CA ARG A 204 -1.15 7.74 -7.35
C ARG A 204 0.10 7.33 -6.61
N ILE A 205 0.31 7.93 -5.45
CA ILE A 205 1.41 7.62 -4.54
C ILE A 205 0.84 7.18 -3.19
N VAL A 206 1.16 5.95 -2.79
CA VAL A 206 0.81 5.40 -1.47
C VAL A 206 2.08 5.09 -0.73
N THR A 207 2.21 5.60 0.49
CA THR A 207 3.33 5.28 1.38
C THR A 207 2.83 4.46 2.55
N VAL A 208 3.45 3.30 2.78
CA VAL A 208 3.19 2.43 3.93
C VAL A 208 4.45 2.37 4.77
N LEU A 209 4.43 2.97 5.94
CA LEU A 209 5.55 2.96 6.86
C LEU A 209 5.41 1.79 7.84
N GLY A 210 6.51 1.07 8.06
CA GLY A 210 6.60 0.12 9.17
C GLY A 210 6.76 0.83 10.50
N ASP A 211 6.97 0.03 11.54
CA ASP A 211 7.24 0.54 12.88
C ASP A 211 8.48 1.43 12.87
N THR A 212 8.35 2.61 13.47
CA THR A 212 9.38 3.63 13.44
C THR A 212 9.15 4.73 14.47
N ARG A 213 10.25 5.30 14.95
CA ARG A 213 10.29 6.68 15.47
C ARG A 213 10.17 7.70 14.33
N PRO A 214 9.94 8.99 14.64
CA PRO A 214 10.11 10.04 13.65
C PRO A 214 11.52 10.00 13.05
N CYS A 215 11.62 9.93 11.72
CA CYS A 215 12.90 9.91 11.03
C CYS A 215 12.78 10.59 9.64
N GLU A 216 13.92 11.07 9.11
CA GLU A 216 13.96 11.76 7.81
C GLU A 216 13.52 10.86 6.65
N GLU A 217 13.77 9.57 6.75
CA GLU A 217 13.41 8.63 5.69
C GLU A 217 11.88 8.43 5.58
N ALA A 218 11.16 8.46 6.71
CA ALA A 218 9.70 8.45 6.71
C ALA A 218 9.12 9.68 5.99
N LEU A 219 9.75 10.85 6.18
CA LEU A 219 9.42 12.08 5.46
C LEU A 219 9.71 11.94 3.96
N ARG A 220 10.92 11.49 3.59
CA ARG A 220 11.35 11.31 2.18
C ARG A 220 10.43 10.35 1.43
N LEU A 221 10.10 9.20 2.02
CA LEU A 221 9.21 8.22 1.41
C LEU A 221 7.77 8.73 1.28
N SER A 222 7.34 9.64 2.15
CA SER A 222 5.99 10.18 2.18
C SER A 222 5.81 11.44 1.32
N GLN A 223 6.89 11.99 0.75
CA GLN A 223 6.86 13.23 -0.03
C GLN A 223 5.78 13.20 -1.12
N ASP A 224 4.84 14.13 -1.06
CA ASP A 224 3.71 14.24 -2.00
C ASP A 224 2.84 12.97 -2.13
N ALA A 225 2.77 12.13 -1.09
CA ALA A 225 1.89 10.97 -1.09
C ALA A 225 0.42 11.40 -1.25
N ASP A 226 -0.35 10.63 -2.02
CA ASP A 226 -1.82 10.76 -2.05
C ASP A 226 -2.45 10.11 -0.83
N LEU A 227 -1.78 9.10 -0.26
CA LEU A 227 -2.14 8.50 1.01
C LEU A 227 -0.88 8.02 1.73
N MET A 228 -0.75 8.42 2.99
CA MET A 228 0.29 7.96 3.89
C MET A 228 -0.33 7.07 4.98
N ILE A 229 0.26 5.91 5.22
CA ILE A 229 -0.11 5.01 6.32
C ILE A 229 1.07 4.98 7.29
N HIS A 230 0.80 5.34 8.54
CA HIS A 230 1.82 5.48 9.58
C HIS A 230 1.34 4.84 10.88
N GLU A 231 2.27 4.23 11.63
CA GLU A 231 1.95 3.77 12.99
C GLU A 231 1.62 4.93 13.93
N ALA A 232 0.69 4.69 14.84
CA ALA A 232 0.38 5.59 15.95
C ALA A 232 0.18 4.74 17.20
N THR A 233 1.26 4.09 17.64
CA THR A 233 1.20 3.15 18.75
C THR A 233 0.71 3.82 20.04
N PHE A 234 0.99 5.12 20.21
CA PHE A 234 0.64 5.88 21.41
C PHE A 234 0.06 7.28 21.11
N ALA A 235 -0.67 7.83 22.07
CA ALA A 235 -1.02 9.26 22.12
C ALA A 235 0.18 10.12 22.56
N HIS A 236 0.13 11.44 22.36
CA HIS A 236 1.25 12.35 22.62
C HIS A 236 1.71 12.39 24.08
N ASP A 237 0.79 12.21 25.03
CA ASP A 237 1.09 12.17 26.46
C ASP A 237 2.05 11.02 26.85
N LEU A 238 2.18 10.04 25.96
CA LEU A 238 3.07 8.89 26.08
C LEU A 238 4.28 8.97 25.14
N ALA A 239 4.65 10.16 24.65
CA ALA A 239 5.76 10.34 23.71
C ALA A 239 7.10 9.77 24.21
N GLU A 240 7.41 9.87 25.50
CA GLU A 240 8.62 9.25 26.08
C GLU A 240 8.60 7.72 25.94
N MET A 241 7.43 7.11 26.17
CA MET A 241 7.23 5.68 26.01
C MET A 241 7.33 5.26 24.54
N ALA A 242 6.70 6.00 23.64
CA ALA A 242 6.81 5.80 22.20
C ALA A 242 8.29 5.80 21.78
N HIS A 243 9.04 6.83 22.18
CA HIS A 243 10.46 6.91 21.93
C HIS A 243 11.21 5.70 22.49
N GLN A 244 11.05 5.33 23.76
CA GLN A 244 11.75 4.19 24.37
C GLN A 244 11.51 2.86 23.63
N TYR A 245 10.29 2.62 23.14
CA TYR A 245 9.96 1.40 22.39
C TYR A 245 10.21 1.48 20.88
N HIS A 246 10.79 2.59 20.41
CA HIS A 246 11.05 2.88 19.00
C HIS A 246 9.79 2.97 18.12
N HIS A 247 8.77 3.64 18.64
CA HIS A 247 7.48 3.90 18.01
C HIS A 247 7.20 5.39 17.88
N SER A 248 6.10 5.70 17.20
CA SER A 248 5.61 7.07 17.01
C SER A 248 4.29 7.31 17.72
N THR A 249 4.06 8.58 18.05
CA THR A 249 2.76 9.08 18.50
C THR A 249 1.87 9.51 17.33
N ALA A 250 0.57 9.62 17.56
CA ALA A 250 -0.38 10.12 16.56
C ALA A 250 -0.01 11.52 16.04
N ARG A 251 0.41 12.43 16.93
CA ARG A 251 0.92 13.76 16.56
C ARG A 251 2.16 13.69 15.68
N GLN A 252 3.12 12.84 16.00
CA GLN A 252 4.34 12.68 15.20
C GLN A 252 4.06 12.14 13.79
N ALA A 253 3.12 11.20 13.68
CA ALA A 253 2.65 10.73 12.38
C ALA A 253 2.01 11.88 11.57
N ALA A 254 1.18 12.71 12.22
CA ALA A 254 0.55 13.87 11.60
C ALA A 254 1.54 14.98 11.20
N GLU A 255 2.55 15.26 12.02
CA GLU A 255 3.65 16.17 11.70
C GLU A 255 4.41 15.68 10.45
N THR A 256 4.72 14.38 10.40
CA THR A 256 5.37 13.77 9.23
C THR A 256 4.50 13.90 7.97
N ALA A 257 3.19 13.66 8.05
CA ALA A 257 2.27 13.79 6.92
C ALA A 257 2.16 15.24 6.41
N ARG A 258 2.05 16.20 7.34
CA ARG A 258 2.02 17.64 7.02
C ARG A 258 3.31 18.05 6.31
N ASP A 259 4.45 17.71 6.89
CA ASP A 259 5.76 18.14 6.39
C ASP A 259 6.11 17.48 5.05
N ALA A 260 5.61 16.26 4.81
CA ALA A 260 5.74 15.56 3.54
C ALA A 260 4.86 16.14 2.42
N GLY A 261 3.89 17.02 2.73
CA GLY A 261 2.87 17.42 1.76
C GLY A 261 1.98 16.25 1.33
N ALA A 262 1.74 15.28 2.23
CA ALA A 262 0.81 14.20 2.00
C ALA A 262 -0.63 14.75 1.88
N ARG A 263 -1.48 14.06 1.13
CA ARG A 263 -2.88 14.48 0.96
C ARG A 263 -3.79 13.95 2.06
N SER A 264 -3.56 12.72 2.53
CA SER A 264 -4.31 12.11 3.62
C SER A 264 -3.43 11.16 4.42
N LEU A 265 -3.81 10.93 5.67
CA LEU A 265 -3.12 10.10 6.65
C LEU A 265 -4.07 9.04 7.20
N LEU A 266 -3.62 7.78 7.23
CA LEU A 266 -4.24 6.70 7.96
C LEU A 266 -3.33 6.26 9.10
N LEU A 267 -3.83 6.37 10.33
CA LEU A 267 -3.15 5.88 11.52
C LEU A 267 -3.48 4.39 11.71
N THR A 268 -2.48 3.59 12.08
CA THR A 268 -2.66 2.15 12.38
C THR A 268 -1.69 1.73 13.49
N HIS A 269 -1.59 0.42 13.73
CA HIS A 269 -0.65 -0.18 14.68
C HIS A 269 -0.87 0.35 16.10
N PHE A 270 -2.11 0.28 16.56
CA PHE A 270 -2.52 0.84 17.84
C PHE A 270 -2.11 -0.07 19.00
N SER A 271 -1.63 0.51 20.11
CA SER A 271 -1.33 -0.27 21.32
C SER A 271 -2.59 -0.97 21.86
N SER A 272 -2.43 -2.20 22.35
CA SER A 272 -3.48 -2.97 23.02
C SER A 272 -4.08 -2.31 24.26
N ARG A 273 -3.53 -1.17 24.71
CA ARG A 273 -4.10 -0.35 25.79
C ARG A 273 -5.43 0.31 25.41
N TYR A 274 -5.65 0.58 24.12
CA TYR A 274 -6.89 1.16 23.61
C TYR A 274 -7.83 0.03 23.24
N ILE A 275 -8.69 -0.44 24.15
CA ILE A 275 -9.39 -1.71 23.98
C ILE A 275 -10.44 -1.62 22.86
N SER A 276 -11.26 -0.59 22.92
CA SER A 276 -12.31 -0.32 21.93
C SER A 276 -11.84 0.65 20.84
N PHE A 277 -12.61 0.75 19.74
CA PHE A 277 -12.34 1.74 18.69
C PHE A 277 -12.61 3.17 19.20
N ASP A 278 -13.59 3.37 20.07
CA ASP A 278 -13.91 4.67 20.66
C ASP A 278 -12.75 5.22 21.51
N GLU A 279 -11.97 4.34 22.16
CA GLU A 279 -10.76 4.72 22.90
C GLU A 279 -9.61 5.23 22.02
N LEU A 280 -9.70 5.07 20.69
CA LEU A 280 -8.74 5.64 19.74
C LEU A 280 -9.07 7.10 19.36
N ALA A 281 -10.24 7.62 19.74
CA ALA A 281 -10.65 8.98 19.41
C ALA A 281 -9.60 10.05 19.80
N PRO A 282 -8.94 9.98 20.96
CA PRO A 282 -7.89 10.95 21.31
C PRO A 282 -6.72 10.97 20.32
N LEU A 283 -6.32 9.82 19.76
CA LEU A 283 -5.24 9.74 18.77
C LEU A 283 -5.66 10.45 17.48
N GLN A 284 -6.92 10.26 17.06
CA GLN A 284 -7.44 10.92 15.87
C GLN A 284 -7.54 12.42 16.07
N GLU A 285 -8.10 12.89 17.17
CA GLU A 285 -8.26 14.32 17.48
C GLU A 285 -6.91 15.04 17.53
N GLU A 286 -5.93 14.44 18.20
CA GLU A 286 -4.55 14.94 18.28
C GLU A 286 -3.91 15.06 16.89
N ALA A 287 -4.02 14.02 16.07
CA ALA A 287 -3.47 14.03 14.73
C ALA A 287 -4.19 15.04 13.83
N GLN A 288 -5.52 15.14 13.91
CA GLN A 288 -6.33 16.08 13.15
C GLN A 288 -6.06 17.54 13.52
N ALA A 289 -5.64 17.82 14.76
CA ALA A 289 -5.21 19.15 15.16
C ALA A 289 -3.94 19.61 14.42
N VAL A 290 -3.11 18.68 13.94
CA VAL A 290 -1.90 18.98 13.14
C VAL A 290 -2.15 18.81 11.64
N PHE A 291 -2.88 17.77 11.26
CA PHE A 291 -3.15 17.38 9.88
C PHE A 291 -4.62 16.93 9.74
N PRO A 292 -5.54 17.82 9.34
CA PRO A 292 -6.98 17.57 9.37
C PRO A 292 -7.45 16.35 8.56
N GLU A 293 -6.77 16.02 7.45
CA GLU A 293 -7.08 14.87 6.58
C GLU A 293 -6.57 13.54 7.17
N THR A 294 -6.82 13.31 8.46
CA THR A 294 -6.44 12.10 9.20
C THR A 294 -7.64 11.23 9.53
N LEU A 295 -7.49 9.93 9.30
CA LEU A 295 -8.45 8.89 9.69
C LEU A 295 -7.75 7.77 10.46
N LEU A 296 -8.51 7.04 11.27
CA LEU A 296 -8.06 5.80 11.91
C LEU A 296 -8.28 4.61 10.97
N ALA A 297 -7.31 3.72 10.90
CA ALA A 297 -7.47 2.43 10.24
C ALA A 297 -8.45 1.55 11.03
N GLU A 298 -9.36 0.93 10.31
CA GLU A 298 -10.33 0.00 10.87
C GLU A 298 -10.26 -1.32 10.09
N GLU A 299 -10.24 -2.43 10.81
CA GLU A 299 -10.23 -3.75 10.19
C GLU A 299 -11.49 -3.98 9.36
N PHE A 300 -11.30 -4.60 8.20
CA PHE A 300 -12.36 -4.88 7.24
C PHE A 300 -13.00 -3.65 6.58
N SER A 301 -12.44 -2.46 6.77
CA SER A 301 -12.84 -1.23 6.10
C SER A 301 -11.97 -0.97 4.85
N THR A 302 -12.59 -0.37 3.83
CA THR A 302 -11.93 -0.01 2.56
C THR A 302 -11.72 1.50 2.49
N PHE A 303 -10.49 1.91 2.19
CA PHE A 303 -10.10 3.31 2.04
C PHE A 303 -9.66 3.58 0.60
N PRO A 304 -10.42 4.36 -0.20
CA PRO A 304 -10.07 4.63 -1.59
C PRO A 304 -8.87 5.59 -1.70
N VAL A 305 -7.98 5.32 -2.67
CA VAL A 305 -6.87 6.23 -3.01
C VAL A 305 -7.24 7.03 -4.25
N PHE A 306 -7.58 8.31 -4.05
CA PHE A 306 -7.99 9.21 -5.11
C PHE A 306 -6.78 9.85 -5.79
N ARG A 307 -6.81 9.95 -7.12
CA ARG A 307 -5.84 10.77 -7.88
C ARG A 307 -5.94 12.23 -7.43
N ARG A 308 -4.82 12.93 -7.33
CA ARG A 308 -4.82 14.40 -7.29
C ARG A 308 -5.55 14.92 -8.53
N ALA A 309 -6.46 15.88 -8.32
CA ALA A 309 -7.02 16.61 -9.45
C ALA A 309 -5.88 17.33 -10.18
N PRO A 310 -5.94 17.49 -11.52
CA PRO A 310 -5.06 18.44 -12.19
C PRO A 310 -5.20 19.78 -11.48
N GLY A 311 -4.08 20.38 -11.11
CA GLY A 311 -4.05 21.58 -10.26
C GLY A 311 -4.91 22.72 -10.85
N LYS A 312 -5.63 23.42 -9.97
CA LYS A 312 -5.91 24.84 -10.18
C LYS A 312 -4.65 25.64 -9.90
#